data_AF-W4UVC6-F1
#
_entry.id   AF-W4UVC6-F1
#
_cell.length_a   1.000
_cell.length_b   1.000
_cell.length_c   1.000
_cell.angle_alpha   90.00
_cell.angle_beta   90.00
_cell.angle_gamma   90.00
#
_symmetry.space_group_name_H-M   'P 1'
#
loop_
_entity.id
_entity.type
_entity.pdbx_description
1 polymer ?
#
loop_
_entity_poly.entity_id
_entity_poly.type
_entity_poly.pdbx_seq_one_letter_code
_entity_poly.pdbx_strand_id
1 'polypeptide(L)' 'MGKCVESAEVIAYEDLGTEAVRRLVVKELPVIVAIDSMGNDMYTEGRKQYATK' A
#
# COMPACT_ATOMS: atom_id res chain seq x y z
N MET A 1 3.77 -7.94 7.94
CA MET A 1 4.27 -6.75 7.20
C MET A 1 5.63 -6.30 7.70
N GLY A 2 5.81 -5.94 8.97
CA GLY A 2 7.12 -5.47 9.47
C GLY A 2 8.31 -6.43 9.22
N LYS A 3 8.05 -7.75 9.16
CA LYS A 3 9.07 -8.76 8.81
C LYS A 3 9.66 -8.64 7.40
N CYS A 4 8.98 -7.94 6.49
CA CYS A 4 9.43 -7.75 5.11
C CYS A 4 10.35 -6.53 4.97
N VAL A 5 10.53 -5.72 6.02
CA VAL A 5 11.32 -4.48 6.00
C VAL A 5 12.76 -4.81 6.37
N GLU A 6 13.68 -4.54 5.44
CA GLU A 6 15.13 -4.71 5.64
C GLU A 6 15.77 -3.44 6.21
N SER A 7 15.27 -2.25 5.84
CA SER A 7 15.70 -0.97 6.41
C SER A 7 14.60 0.09 6.34
N ALA A 8 14.72 1.10 7.20
CA ALA A 8 13.84 2.26 7.24
C ALA A 8 14.64 3.53 7.57
N GLU A 9 14.63 4.49 6.66
CA GLU A 9 15.32 5.78 6.79
C GLU A 9 14.29 6.92 6.72
N VAL A 10 14.35 7.88 7.65
CA VAL A 10 13.56 9.11 7.56
C VAL A 10 14.20 10.02 6.52
N ILE A 11 13.44 10.40 5.49
CA ILE A 11 13.95 11.22 4.37
C ILE A 11 13.34 12.64 4.31
N ALA A 12 12.28 12.90 5.09
CA ALA A 12 11.70 14.23 5.24
C ALA A 12 10.81 14.32 6.49
N TYR A 13 10.65 15.54 7.03
CA TYR A 13 9.72 15.89 8.11
C TYR A 13 9.94 15.08 9.40
N GLU A 14 11.18 15.04 9.90
CA GLU A 14 11.57 14.27 11.10
C GLU A 14 10.77 14.66 12.35
N ASP A 15 10.37 15.92 12.45
CA ASP A 15 9.56 16.49 13.52
C ASP A 15 8.16 15.87 13.63
N LEU A 16 7.63 15.29 12.54
CA LEU A 16 6.35 14.57 12.55
C LEU A 16 6.43 13.17 13.17
N GLY A 17 7.62 12.73 13.60
CA GLY A 17 7.81 11.47 14.31
C GLY A 17 7.29 10.27 13.51
N THR A 18 6.24 9.61 13.99
CA THR A 18 5.67 8.41 13.34
C THR A 18 5.10 8.68 11.94
N GLU A 19 4.75 9.93 11.64
CA GLU A 19 4.17 10.34 10.35
C GLU A 19 5.23 10.83 9.32
N ALA A 20 6.50 10.92 9.73
CA ALA A 20 7.60 11.31 8.83
C ALA A 20 7.72 10.41 7.59
N VAL A 21 8.15 10.98 6.47
CA VAL A 21 8.33 10.22 5.21
C VAL A 21 9.54 9.30 5.35
N ARG A 22 9.32 8.01 5.07
CA ARG A 22 10.36 6.98 5.21
C ARG A 22 10.66 6.30 3.89
N ARG A 23 11.95 6.17 3.56
CA ARG A 23 12.43 5.26 2.52
C ARG A 23 12.57 3.89 3.15
N LEU A 24 11.73 2.94 2.72
CA LEU A 24 11.80 1.56 3.16
C LEU A 24 12.45 0.69 2.09
N VAL A 25 13.39 -0.15 2.50
CA VAL A 25 13.83 -1.30 1.68
C VAL A 25 13.03 -2.51 2.14
N VAL A 26 12.35 -3.16 1.20
CA VAL A 26 11.50 -4.31 1.50
C VAL A 26 11.86 -5.51 0.62
N LYS A 27 11.75 -6.71 1.19
CA LYS A 27 11.94 -7.98 0.50
C LYS A 27 10.72 -8.86 0.68
N GLU A 28 10.26 -9.45 -0.42
CA GLU A 28 9.11 -10.38 -0.45
C GLU A 28 7.87 -9.83 0.29
N LEU A 29 7.55 -8.56 0.06
CA LEU A 29 6.34 -7.93 0.60
C LEU A 29 5.11 -8.46 -0.15
N PRO A 30 4.22 -9.24 0.48
CA PRO A 30 3.03 -9.73 -0.20
C PRO A 30 2.04 -8.57 -0.41
N VAL A 31 1.60 -8.40 -1.66
CA VAL A 31 0.65 -7.35 -2.07
C VAL A 31 -0.36 -7.91 -3.09
N ILE A 32 -1.51 -7.25 -3.21
CA ILE A 32 -2.54 -7.55 -4.20
C ILE A 32 -2.74 -6.31 -5.06
N VAL A 33 -2.81 -6.49 -6.39
CA VAL A 33 -3.18 -5.42 -7.31
C VAL A 33 -4.70 -5.24 -7.25
N ALA A 34 -5.16 -4.27 -6.46
CA ALA A 34 -6.58 -3.94 -6.36
C ALA A 34 -7.03 -2.93 -7.42
N ILE A 35 -6.12 -2.04 -7.85
CA ILE A 35 -6.34 -1.03 -8.89
C ILE A 35 -5.13 -1.04 -9.79
N ASP A 36 -5.33 -1.11 -11.10
CA ASP A 36 -4.25 -1.13 -12.10
C ASP A 36 -4.20 0.13 -12.96
N SER A 37 -3.14 0.25 -13.76
CA SER A 37 -2.92 1.39 -14.66
C SER A 37 -3.79 1.38 -15.91
N MET A 38 -4.60 0.33 -16.12
CA MET A 38 -5.55 0.24 -17.23
C MET A 38 -6.94 0.76 -16.84
N GLY A 39 -7.12 1.20 -15.58
CA GLY A 39 -8.39 1.69 -15.06
C GLY A 39 -9.27 0.60 -14.46
N ASN A 40 -8.76 -0.61 -14.25
CA ASN A 40 -9.49 -1.63 -13.51
C ASN A 40 -9.44 -1.34 -12.01
N ASP A 41 -10.59 -1.47 -11.34
CA ASP A 41 -10.74 -1.29 -9.90
C ASP A 41 -11.59 -2.42 -9.30
N MET A 42 -10.93 -3.27 -8.51
CA MET A 42 -11.53 -4.43 -7.84
C MET A 42 -12.62 -4.04 -6.84
N TYR A 43 -12.54 -2.88 -6.19
CA TYR A 43 -13.56 -2.43 -5.24
C TYR A 43 -14.84 -2.01 -5.95
N THR A 44 -14.71 -1.39 -7.12
CA THR A 44 -15.86 -1.02 -7.95
C THR A 44 -16.52 -2.26 -8.54
N GLU A 45 -15.73 -3.12 -9.18
CA GLU A 45 -16.26 -4.30 -9.88
C GLU A 45 -16.79 -5.35 -8.91
N GLY A 46 -16.06 -5.62 -7.82
CA GLY A 46 -16.51 -6.53 -6.77
C GLY A 46 -17.85 -6.09 -6.17
N ARG A 47 -18.03 -4.80 -5.88
CA ARG A 47 -19.33 -4.32 -5.38
C ARG A 47 -20.45 -4.48 -6.42
N LYS A 48 -20.21 -4.26 -7.70
CA LYS A 48 -21.22 -4.47 -8.75
C LYS A 48 -21.69 -5.93 -8.82
N GLN A 49 -20.76 -6.87 -8.69
CA GLN A 49 -21.06 -8.31 -8.80
C GLN A 49 -21.95 -8.84 -7.68
N TYR A 50 -21.84 -8.28 -6.47
CA TYR A 50 -22.56 -8.76 -5.29
C TYR A 50 -23.58 -7.75 -4.73
N ALA A 51 -23.76 -6.60 -5.38
CA ALA A 51 -24.83 -5.67 -5.04
C ALA A 51 -26.18 -6.35 -5.25
N THR A 52 -26.81 -6.77 -4.15
CA THR A 52 -28.19 -7.26 -4.18
C THR A 52 -29.12 -6.08 -4.38
N LYS A 53 -30.18 -6.26 -5.18
CA LYS A 53 -31.29 -5.31 -5.27
C LYS A 53 -32.15 -5.35 -4.02
#